data_AF-A0AAJ1B0J3-F1
#
_entry.id   AF-A0AAJ1B0J3-F1
#
_cell.length_a   1.000
_cell.length_b   1.000
_cell.length_c   1.000
_cell.angle_alpha   90.00
_cell.angle_beta   90.00
_cell.angle_gamma   90.00
#
_symmetry.space_group_name_H-M   'P 1'
#
loop_
_entity.id
_entity.type
_entity.pdbx_description
1 polymer ?
#
loop_
_entity_poly.entity_id
_entity_poly.type
_entity_poly.pdbx_seq_one_letter_code
_entity_poly.pdbx_strand_id
1 'polypeptide(L)'
;TILTSVVEGEVTVEEVNAAMKAAATPSFGYTEEQLVSSDIIGINYGSLFDATQTMVKPMDNGTTEVQTVAWYDNENSYTSNMVRTIKYFAELSK
;
A
#
# COMPACT_ATOMS: atom_id res chain seq x y z
N THR A 1 -5.86 -3.50 -5.34
CA THR A 1 -7.00 -2.64 -5.00
C THR A 1 -6.69 -1.21 -5.35
N ILE A 2 -7.69 -0.48 -5.85
CA ILE A 2 -7.62 0.95 -6.15
C ILE A 2 -8.34 1.71 -5.02
N LEU A 3 -7.74 2.79 -4.52
CA LEU A 3 -8.36 3.74 -3.60
C LEU A 3 -8.27 5.15 -4.18
N THR A 4 -9.42 5.80 -4.32
CA THR A 4 -9.52 7.23 -4.65
C THR A 4 -9.91 8.00 -3.39
N SER A 5 -9.18 9.05 -3.08
CA SER A 5 -9.32 9.87 -1.87
C SER A 5 -9.23 11.36 -2.18
N VAL A 6 -9.83 12.20 -1.35
CA VAL A 6 -9.64 13.66 -1.40
C VAL A 6 -8.83 14.07 -0.17
N VAL A 7 -7.72 14.75 -0.40
CA VAL A 7 -6.83 15.26 0.67
C VAL A 7 -6.82 16.78 0.67
N GLU A 8 -6.60 17.37 1.84
CA GLU A 8 -6.49 18.82 1.99
C GLU A 8 -5.18 19.34 1.37
N GLY A 9 -5.25 20.48 0.70
CA GLY A 9 -4.11 21.13 0.06
C GLY A 9 -3.72 20.54 -1.29
N GLU A 10 -2.65 21.10 -1.85
CA GLU A 10 -2.00 20.59 -3.05
C GLU A 10 -0.98 19.53 -2.64
N VAL A 11 -1.05 18.35 -3.26
CA VAL A 11 -0.05 17.29 -3.12
C VAL A 11 0.43 16.85 -4.50
N THR A 12 1.63 16.28 -4.56
CA THR A 12 2.25 15.75 -5.78
C THR A 12 2.34 14.22 -5.75
N VAL A 13 2.57 13.61 -6.92
CA VAL A 13 2.79 12.15 -7.01
C VAL A 13 4.02 11.75 -6.19
N GLU A 14 5.07 12.56 -6.24
CA GLU A 14 6.32 12.36 -5.53
C GLU A 14 6.13 12.37 -4.01
N GLU A 15 5.34 13.32 -3.49
CA GLU A 15 5.02 13.39 -2.06
C GLU A 15 4.21 12.19 -1.58
N VAL A 16 3.19 11.78 -2.35
CA VAL A 16 2.39 10.58 -2.04
C VAL A 16 3.27 9.34 -2.02
N ASN A 17 4.08 9.14 -3.06
CA ASN A 17 4.96 7.99 -3.18
C ASN A 17 6.03 7.98 -2.07
N ALA A 18 6.62 9.14 -1.74
CA ALA A 18 7.58 9.27 -0.65
C ALA A 18 6.96 8.93 0.71
N ALA A 19 5.73 9.39 0.98
CA ALA A 19 5.01 9.07 2.21
C ALA A 19 4.74 7.56 2.33
N MET A 20 4.31 6.92 1.24
CA MET A 20 4.07 5.48 1.21
C MET A 20 5.38 4.69 1.39
N LYS A 21 6.46 5.09 0.71
CA LYS A 21 7.78 4.46 0.86
C LYS A 21 8.31 4.55 2.28
N ALA A 22 8.11 5.69 2.95
CA ALA A 22 8.52 5.92 4.33
C ALA A 22 7.72 5.05 5.33
N ALA A 23 6.49 4.65 4.98
CA ALA A 23 5.64 3.80 5.81
C ALA A 23 5.90 2.28 5.60
N ALA A 24 6.91 1.90 4.82
CA ALA A 24 7.21 0.50 4.51
C ALA A 24 7.54 -0.32 5.77
N THR A 25 6.99 -1.52 5.84
CA THR A 25 7.18 -2.48 6.93
C THR A 25 7.20 -3.91 6.36
N PRO A 26 7.49 -4.95 7.15
CA PRO A 26 7.33 -6.33 6.68
C PRO A 26 5.89 -6.69 6.23
N SER A 27 4.87 -5.92 6.65
CA SER A 27 3.48 -6.10 6.21
C SER A 27 3.08 -5.17 5.07
N PHE A 28 3.80 -4.07 4.86
CA PHE A 28 3.53 -3.06 3.84
C PHE A 28 4.77 -2.87 2.95
N GLY A 29 4.73 -3.48 1.77
CA GLY A 29 5.78 -3.34 0.77
C GLY A 29 5.56 -2.12 -0.11
N TYR A 30 6.61 -1.73 -0.82
CA TYR A 30 6.60 -0.63 -1.79
C TYR A 30 7.37 -1.08 -3.04
N THR A 31 6.82 -0.85 -4.23
CA THR A 31 7.47 -1.15 -5.51
C THR A 31 7.35 0.01 -6.50
N GLU A 32 8.40 0.15 -7.31
CA GLU A 32 8.47 1.04 -8.50
C GLU A 32 8.54 0.20 -9.80
N GLU A 33 8.41 -1.14 -9.70
CA GLU A 33 8.40 -2.06 -10.83
C GLU A 33 7.00 -2.15 -11.45
N GLN A 34 6.92 -2.25 -12.78
CA GLN A 34 5.66 -2.44 -13.51
C GLN A 34 5.23 -3.91 -13.45
N LEU A 35 4.71 -4.31 -12.29
CA LEU A 35 4.27 -5.67 -12.02
C LEU A 35 2.84 -5.93 -12.53
N VAL A 36 2.53 -7.20 -12.71
CA VAL A 36 1.16 -7.70 -12.93
C VAL A 36 0.78 -8.71 -11.85
N SER A 37 -0.47 -9.20 -11.89
CA SER A 37 -1.01 -10.06 -10.84
C SER A 37 -0.27 -11.39 -10.64
N SER A 38 0.39 -11.94 -11.66
CA SER A 38 1.16 -13.18 -11.51
C SER A 38 2.43 -12.99 -10.68
N ASP A 39 3.01 -11.79 -10.69
CA ASP A 39 4.28 -11.51 -10.00
C ASP A 39 4.09 -11.42 -8.48
N ILE A 40 2.85 -11.22 -8.03
CA ILE A 40 2.53 -11.11 -6.60
C ILE A 40 2.13 -12.43 -5.95
N ILE A 41 2.01 -13.53 -6.71
CA ILE A 41 1.64 -14.83 -6.15
C ILE A 41 2.74 -15.29 -5.18
N GLY A 42 2.37 -15.55 -3.93
CA GLY A 42 3.30 -16.04 -2.91
C GLY A 42 4.11 -14.95 -2.19
N ILE A 43 3.89 -13.66 -2.45
CA ILE A 43 4.53 -12.60 -1.66
C ILE A 43 4.08 -12.66 -0.19
N ASN A 44 4.95 -12.22 0.73
CA ASN A 44 4.63 -12.20 2.16
C ASN A 44 4.20 -10.82 2.68
N TYR A 45 4.27 -9.76 1.86
CA TYR A 45 3.66 -8.48 2.22
C TYR A 45 2.15 -8.64 2.34
N GLY A 46 1.53 -8.03 3.34
CA GLY A 46 0.08 -7.94 3.46
C GLY A 46 -0.54 -7.01 2.41
N SER A 47 0.22 -6.01 1.97
CA SER A 47 -0.09 -5.09 0.90
C SER A 47 1.21 -4.60 0.27
N LEU A 48 1.27 -4.53 -1.06
CA LEU A 48 2.42 -4.03 -1.82
C LEU A 48 1.97 -2.80 -2.61
N PHE A 49 2.34 -1.61 -2.14
CA PHE A 49 2.03 -0.35 -2.80
C PHE A 49 2.75 -0.24 -4.15
N ASP A 50 2.01 0.12 -5.19
CA ASP A 50 2.52 0.27 -6.55
C ASP A 50 2.62 1.75 -6.92
N ALA A 51 3.84 2.29 -6.83
CA ALA A 51 4.12 3.69 -7.08
C ALA A 51 3.93 4.10 -8.55
N THR A 52 3.86 3.11 -9.47
CA THR A 52 3.68 3.36 -10.90
C THR A 52 2.24 3.73 -11.27
N GLN A 53 1.29 3.50 -10.35
CA GLN A 53 -0.15 3.71 -10.58
C GLN A 53 -0.74 4.87 -9.75
N THR A 54 0.11 5.64 -9.08
CA THR A 54 -0.32 6.84 -8.34
C THR A 54 -0.79 7.92 -9.32
N MET A 55 -1.97 8.48 -9.08
CA MET A 55 -2.48 9.64 -9.82
C MET A 55 -2.91 10.73 -8.85
N VAL A 56 -2.73 11.98 -9.28
CA VAL A 56 -3.00 13.17 -8.48
C VAL A 56 -3.70 14.19 -9.37
N LYS A 57 -4.79 14.78 -8.86
CA LYS A 57 -5.58 15.78 -9.57
C LYS A 57 -5.98 16.90 -8.60
N PRO A 58 -5.34 18.08 -8.68
CA PRO A 58 -5.75 19.26 -7.94
C PRO A 58 -7.19 19.66 -8.27
N MET A 59 -7.91 20.18 -7.27
CA MET A 59 -9.31 20.61 -7.37
C MET A 59 -9.46 22.10 -7.02
N ASP A 60 -10.45 22.77 -7.62
CA ASP A 60 -10.65 24.23 -7.48
C ASP A 60 -10.96 24.70 -6.05
N ASN A 61 -11.29 23.80 -5.14
CA ASN A 61 -11.59 24.08 -3.74
C ASN A 61 -10.35 23.98 -2.81
N GLY A 62 -9.13 23.94 -3.37
CA GLY A 62 -7.89 23.83 -2.59
C GLY A 62 -7.65 22.45 -1.98
N THR A 63 -8.27 21.41 -2.56
CA THR A 63 -8.02 20.00 -2.22
C THR A 63 -7.44 19.26 -3.41
N THR A 64 -6.99 18.03 -3.19
CA THR A 64 -6.45 17.19 -4.25
C THR A 64 -7.09 15.81 -4.22
N GLU A 65 -7.57 15.34 -5.37
CA GLU A 65 -7.97 13.95 -5.54
C GLU A 65 -6.73 13.10 -5.80
N VAL A 66 -6.55 12.03 -5.01
CA VAL A 66 -5.41 11.12 -5.08
C VAL A 66 -5.93 9.71 -5.29
N GLN A 67 -5.46 9.07 -6.36
CA GLN A 67 -5.64 7.65 -6.60
C GLN A 67 -4.36 6.90 -6.23
N THR A 68 -4.51 5.84 -5.45
CA THR A 68 -3.42 4.92 -5.09
C THR A 68 -3.81 3.48 -5.40
N VAL A 69 -2.81 2.65 -5.65
CA VAL A 69 -3.00 1.23 -5.95
C VAL A 69 -2.06 0.39 -5.10
N ALA A 70 -2.56 -0.72 -4.58
CA ALA A 70 -1.74 -1.72 -3.93
C ALA A 70 -2.13 -3.13 -4.35
N TRP A 71 -1.12 -3.95 -4.62
CA TRP A 71 -1.26 -5.37 -4.85
C TRP A 71 -1.35 -6.15 -3.54
N TYR A 72 -1.95 -7.33 -3.61
CA TYR A 72 -1.91 -8.32 -2.55
C TYR A 72 -2.25 -9.68 -3.15
N ASP A 73 -1.58 -10.72 -2.67
CA ASP A 73 -2.02 -12.08 -2.85
C ASP A 73 -3.14 -12.36 -1.85
N ASN A 74 -4.35 -12.53 -2.36
CA ASN A 74 -5.52 -12.81 -1.52
C ASN A 74 -5.34 -14.05 -0.62
N GLU A 75 -4.51 -15.02 -1.02
CA GLU A 75 -4.17 -16.19 -0.20
C GLU A 75 -2.97 -15.88 0.72
N ASN A 76 -1.79 -15.66 0.14
CA ASN A 76 -0.55 -15.63 0.94
C ASN A 76 -0.29 -14.30 1.66
N SER A 77 -0.72 -13.16 1.12
CA SER A 77 -0.62 -11.87 1.81
C SER A 77 -1.50 -11.85 3.05
N TYR A 78 -2.75 -12.34 2.93
CA TYR A 78 -3.66 -12.47 4.05
C TYR A 78 -3.13 -13.45 5.10
N THR A 79 -2.71 -14.64 4.66
CA THR A 79 -2.16 -15.67 5.55
C THR A 79 -0.91 -15.18 6.27
N SER A 80 -0.01 -14.46 5.60
CA SER A 80 1.21 -13.91 6.21
C SER A 80 0.87 -12.91 7.34
N ASN A 81 -0.12 -12.04 7.13
CA ASN A 81 -0.58 -11.13 8.18
C ASN A 81 -1.27 -11.88 9.34
N MET A 82 -2.10 -12.88 9.07
CA MET A 82 -2.71 -13.72 10.10
C MET A 82 -1.64 -14.41 10.97
N VAL A 83 -0.58 -14.94 10.34
CA VAL A 83 0.56 -15.56 11.05
C VAL A 83 1.32 -14.54 11.90
N ARG A 84 1.51 -13.30 11.43
CA ARG A 84 2.11 -12.24 12.25
C ARG A 84 1.25 -11.94 13.48
N THR A 85 -0.05 -11.81 13.31
CA THR A 85 -1.00 -11.53 14.40
C THR A 85 -0.99 -12.63 15.46
N ILE A 86 -1.07 -13.91 15.06
CA ILE A 86 -1.09 -15.02 16.04
C ILE A 86 0.24 -15.15 16.79
N LYS A 87 1.37 -14.89 16.12
CA LYS A 87 2.69 -14.84 16.78
C LYS A 87 2.74 -13.74 17.84
N TYR A 88 2.27 -12.54 17.50
CA TYR A 88 2.19 -11.44 18.44
C TYR A 88 1.27 -11.76 19.64
N PHE A 89 0.10 -12.38 19.40
CA PHE A 89 -0.78 -12.81 20.49
C PHE A 89 -0.13 -13.85 21.41
N ALA A 90 0.67 -14.76 20.86
CA ALA A 90 1.40 -15.75 21.64
C ALA A 90 2.51 -15.12 22.52
N GLU A 91 3.08 -13.99 22.09
CA GLU A 91 4.04 -13.22 22.89
C GLU A 91 3.36 -12.45 24.02
N LEU A 92 2.13 -11.94 23.81
CA LEU A 92 1.35 -11.24 24.84
C LEU A 92 0.75 -12.17 25.92
N SER A 93 0.63 -13.47 25.62
CA SER A 93 0.06 -14.46 26.55
C SER A 93 1.08 -15.03 27.55
N LYS A 94 2.30 -14.48 27.55
CA LYS A 94 3.37 -14.79 28.51
C LYS A 94 3.48 -13.69 29.56
#